data_AF-A0A409WBH0-F1
#
_entry.id   AF-A0A409WBH0-F1
#
_cell.length_a   1.000
_cell.length_b   1.000
_cell.length_c   1.000
_cell.angle_alpha   90.00
_cell.angle_beta   90.00
_cell.angle_gamma   90.00
#
_symmetry.space_group_name_H-M   'P 1'
#
loop_
_entity.id
_entity.type
_entity.pdbx_description
1 polymer ?
#
loop_
_entity_poly.entity_id
_entity_poly.type
_entity_poly.pdbx_seq_one_letter_code
_entity_poly.pdbx_strand_id
1 'polypeptide(L)'
;MPPHSDPVAAPSPFDSDPSARAYIHLAYQLLSEAEFKRFKQLMHDMRIRGTDLHEDLTRIINITYKHRDLVEGYAALLPRGFDIEHQHSATATAEWYLIRVYTPEGALFEYPFRDSLRA
;
A
#
# COMPACT_ATOMS: atom_id res chain seq x y z
N MET A 1 -22.56 -33.56 21.25
CA MET A 1 -21.87 -32.87 20.15
C MET A 1 -20.98 -31.83 20.78
N PRO A 2 -19.66 -31.82 20.54
CA PRO A 2 -18.78 -30.80 21.13
C PRO A 2 -19.08 -29.45 20.46
N PRO A 3 -18.94 -28.33 21.19
CA PRO A 3 -19.10 -27.00 20.62
C PRO A 3 -18.02 -26.78 19.55
N HIS A 4 -18.46 -26.37 18.36
CA HIS A 4 -17.59 -25.80 17.34
C HIS A 4 -16.88 -24.62 18.01
N SER A 5 -15.59 -24.79 18.31
CA SER A 5 -14.76 -23.67 18.71
C SER A 5 -14.59 -22.83 17.45
N ASP A 6 -15.34 -21.71 17.38
CA ASP A 6 -15.05 -20.64 16.43
C ASP A 6 -13.53 -20.41 16.44
N PRO A 7 -12.86 -20.40 15.28
CA PRO A 7 -11.48 -20.00 15.23
C PRO A 7 -11.46 -18.58 15.77
N VAL A 8 -10.92 -18.41 16.99
CA VAL A 8 -10.67 -17.11 17.60
C VAL A 8 -10.10 -16.25 16.49
N ALA A 9 -10.85 -15.24 16.06
CA ALA A 9 -10.38 -14.27 15.10
C ALA A 9 -9.10 -13.70 15.71
N ALA A 10 -7.95 -14.23 15.27
CA ALA A 10 -6.68 -13.76 15.77
C ALA A 10 -6.70 -12.24 15.55
N PRO A 11 -6.47 -11.43 16.60
CA PRO A 11 -6.44 -9.99 16.42
C PRO A 11 -5.47 -9.71 15.26
N SER A 12 -5.94 -8.93 14.28
CA SER A 12 -5.05 -8.51 13.19
C SER A 12 -3.80 -7.91 13.82
N PRO A 13 -2.58 -8.21 13.34
CA PRO A 13 -1.39 -7.44 13.75
C PRO A 13 -1.58 -5.93 13.47
N PHE A 14 -2.49 -5.57 12.55
CA PHE A 14 -2.99 -4.22 12.27
C PHE A 14 -3.90 -3.61 13.37
N ASP A 15 -4.37 -4.39 14.34
CA ASP A 15 -5.20 -3.91 15.45
C ASP A 15 -4.36 -3.46 16.65
N SER A 16 -3.08 -3.88 16.73
CA SER A 16 -2.19 -3.52 17.84
C SER A 16 -1.06 -2.57 17.44
N ASP A 17 -0.79 -2.41 16.14
CA ASP A 17 0.20 -1.45 15.65
C ASP A 17 -0.44 -0.07 15.37
N PRO A 18 -0.08 0.97 16.14
CA PRO A 18 -0.68 2.30 15.98
C PRO A 18 -0.35 2.94 14.62
N SER A 19 0.78 2.59 14.01
CA SER A 19 1.21 3.10 12.70
C SER A 19 0.33 2.53 11.59
N ALA A 20 -0.02 1.25 11.69
CA ALA A 20 -0.88 0.61 10.72
C ALA A 20 -2.33 1.11 10.77
N ARG A 21 -2.85 1.41 11.97
CA ARG A 21 -4.16 2.08 12.12
C ARG A 21 -4.16 3.48 11.52
N ALA A 22 -3.11 4.27 11.77
CA ALA A 22 -2.97 5.59 11.18
C ALA A 22 -2.92 5.53 9.64
N TYR A 23 -2.20 4.55 9.08
CA TYR A 23 -2.13 4.34 7.64
C TYR A 23 -3.48 3.96 7.02
N ILE A 24 -4.24 3.05 7.64
CA ILE A 24 -5.58 2.68 7.17
C ILE A 24 -6.54 3.87 7.24
N HIS A 25 -6.45 4.70 8.28
CA HIS A 25 -7.25 5.91 8.41
C HIS A 25 -6.91 6.92 7.30
N LEU A 26 -5.63 7.13 7.03
CA LEU A 26 -5.18 7.99 5.93
C LEU A 26 -5.69 7.45 4.57
N ALA A 27 -5.63 6.13 4.36
CA ALA A 27 -6.14 5.50 3.14
C ALA A 27 -7.65 5.70 2.98
N TYR A 28 -8.41 5.65 4.07
CA TYR A 28 -9.85 5.93 4.04
C TYR A 28 -10.17 7.39 3.67
N GLN A 29 -9.33 8.33 4.06
CA GLN A 29 -9.54 9.75 3.76
C GLN A 29 -9.15 10.14 2.33
N LEU A 30 -8.13 9.50 1.77
CA LEU A 30 -7.55 9.90 0.49
C LEU A 30 -8.05 9.08 -0.71
N LEU A 31 -8.37 7.79 -0.51
CA LEU A 31 -8.80 6.91 -1.59
C LEU A 31 -10.30 7.05 -1.86
N SER A 32 -10.69 6.91 -3.13
CA SER A 32 -12.11 6.75 -3.49
C SER A 32 -12.68 5.47 -2.89
N GLU A 33 -14.01 5.36 -2.75
CA GLU A 33 -14.64 4.16 -2.18
C GLU A 33 -14.22 2.86 -2.89
N ALA A 34 -14.12 2.89 -4.23
CA ALA A 34 -13.68 1.77 -5.04
C ALA A 34 -12.20 1.41 -4.79
N GLU A 35 -11.34 2.41 -4.66
CA GLU A 35 -9.90 2.24 -4.38
C GLU A 35 -9.69 1.71 -2.96
N PHE A 36 -10.42 2.26 -1.98
CA PHE A 36 -10.37 1.81 -0.60
C PHE A 36 -10.89 0.38 -0.43
N LYS A 37 -11.89 -0.03 -1.22
CA LYS A 37 -12.36 -1.43 -1.26
C LYS A 37 -11.27 -2.37 -1.77
N ARG A 38 -10.57 -2.00 -2.85
CA ARG A 38 -9.43 -2.76 -3.39
C ARG A 38 -8.27 -2.81 -2.40
N PHE A 39 -7.97 -1.69 -1.75
CA PHE A 39 -6.96 -1.59 -0.69
C PHE A 39 -7.27 -2.57 0.46
N LYS A 40 -8.52 -2.60 0.97
CA LYS A 40 -8.91 -3.53 2.03
C LYS A 40 -8.81 -5.00 1.60
N GLN A 41 -9.16 -5.32 0.35
CA GLN A 41 -9.00 -6.67 -0.19
C GLN A 41 -7.52 -7.06 -0.26
N LEU A 42 -6.66 -6.17 -0.74
CA LEU A 42 -5.21 -6.39 -0.79
C LEU A 42 -4.64 -6.66 0.61
N MET A 43 -4.96 -5.81 1.59
CA MET A 43 -4.50 -5.97 2.97
C MET A 43 -4.98 -7.31 3.58
N HIS A 44 -6.17 -7.77 3.19
CA HIS A 44 -6.70 -9.07 3.60
C HIS A 44 -5.96 -10.23 2.92
N ASP A 45 -5.68 -10.13 1.62
CA ASP A 45 -4.94 -11.14 0.87
C ASP A 45 -3.51 -11.30 1.37
N MET A 46 -2.81 -10.19 1.62
CA MET A 46 -1.46 -10.16 2.22
C MET A 46 -1.40 -10.84 3.59
N ARG A 47 -2.50 -10.75 4.36
CA ARG A 47 -2.61 -11.40 5.67
C ARG A 47 -2.74 -12.92 5.57
N ILE A 48 -3.45 -13.40 4.55
CA ILE A 48 -3.82 -14.83 4.43
C ILE A 48 -2.77 -15.60 3.63
N ARG A 49 -2.17 -14.96 2.63
CA ARG A 49 -1.16 -15.56 1.77
C ARG A 49 0.17 -14.94 2.18
N GLY A 50 1.11 -15.73 2.70
CA GLY A 50 2.50 -15.27 2.79
C GLY A 50 2.96 -14.93 1.37
N THR A 51 2.97 -13.65 1.04
CA THR A 51 3.08 -13.17 -0.35
C THR A 51 4.48 -12.68 -0.64
N ASP A 52 4.84 -12.68 -1.92
CA ASP A 52 6.10 -12.13 -2.39
C ASP A 52 6.10 -10.62 -2.17
N LEU A 53 7.12 -10.10 -1.51
CA LEU A 53 7.21 -8.70 -1.12
C LEU A 53 7.14 -7.75 -2.34
N HIS A 54 7.71 -8.15 -3.47
CA HIS A 54 7.66 -7.34 -4.68
C HIS A 54 6.25 -7.32 -5.28
N GLU A 55 5.54 -8.45 -5.25
CA GLU A 55 4.13 -8.52 -5.67
C GLU A 55 3.24 -7.61 -4.81
N ASP A 56 3.44 -7.64 -3.49
CA ASP A 56 2.68 -6.80 -2.55
C ASP A 56 2.97 -5.31 -2.75
N LEU A 57 4.27 -4.95 -2.87
CA LEU A 57 4.70 -3.59 -3.19
C LEU A 57 4.06 -3.09 -4.48
N THR A 58 4.05 -3.93 -5.52
CA THR A 58 3.44 -3.57 -6.81
C THR A 58 1.96 -3.30 -6.66
N ARG A 59 1.24 -4.16 -5.93
CA ARG A 59 -0.22 -4.05 -5.76
C ARG A 59 -0.61 -2.83 -4.94
N ILE A 60 0.11 -2.56 -3.84
CA ILE A 60 -0.21 -1.42 -2.98
C ILE A 60 0.09 -0.10 -3.68
N ILE A 61 1.26 0.01 -4.33
CA ILE A 61 1.69 1.21 -5.04
C ILE A 61 0.72 1.53 -6.17
N ASN A 62 0.25 0.53 -6.92
CA ASN A 62 -0.74 0.74 -7.98
C ASN A 62 -2.09 1.30 -7.48
N ILE A 63 -2.43 1.10 -6.21
CA ILE A 63 -3.63 1.68 -5.60
C ILE A 63 -3.36 3.10 -5.08
N THR A 64 -2.15 3.34 -4.55
CA THR A 64 -1.86 4.56 -3.79
C THR A 64 -1.01 5.58 -4.52
N TYR A 65 -0.54 5.31 -5.74
CA TYR A 65 0.50 6.09 -6.42
C TYR A 65 0.23 7.61 -6.55
N LYS A 66 -1.05 8.01 -6.63
CA LYS A 66 -1.47 9.41 -6.69
C LYS A 66 -1.28 10.17 -5.39
N HIS A 67 -1.18 9.45 -4.28
CA HIS A 67 -1.20 9.98 -2.93
C HIS A 67 0.18 9.77 -2.30
N ARG A 68 1.02 10.80 -2.38
CA ARG A 68 2.38 10.81 -1.81
C ARG A 68 2.39 10.31 -0.36
N ASP A 69 1.48 10.82 0.48
CA ASP A 69 1.43 10.46 1.89
C ASP A 69 1.12 8.97 2.13
N LEU A 70 0.36 8.33 1.24
CA LEU A 70 0.11 6.88 1.30
C LEU A 70 1.32 6.08 0.81
N VAL A 71 1.97 6.53 -0.26
CA VAL A 71 3.16 5.84 -0.77
C VAL A 71 4.30 5.90 0.24
N GLU A 72 4.60 7.09 0.76
CA GLU A 72 5.64 7.27 1.78
C GLU A 72 5.24 6.64 3.11
N GLY A 73 3.98 6.77 3.51
CA GLY A 73 3.45 6.15 4.73
C GLY A 73 3.55 4.63 4.74
N TYR A 74 3.53 3.99 3.57
CA TYR A 74 3.72 2.55 3.46
C TYR A 74 5.15 2.11 3.84
N ALA A 75 6.18 2.95 3.63
CA ALA A 75 7.55 2.65 4.02
C ALA A 75 7.68 2.35 5.53
N ALA A 76 6.87 3.01 6.36
CA ALA A 76 6.84 2.79 7.80
C ALA A 76 6.29 1.42 8.21
N LEU A 77 5.57 0.74 7.30
CA LEU A 77 5.02 -0.60 7.52
C LEU A 77 5.94 -1.71 6.97
N LEU A 78 6.96 -1.35 6.20
CA LEU A 78 7.95 -2.27 5.69
C LEU A 78 9.03 -2.60 6.74
N PRO A 79 9.77 -3.70 6.58
CA PRO A 79 10.94 -3.97 7.39
C PRO A 79 11.94 -2.80 7.36
N ARG A 80 12.85 -2.74 8.34
CA ARG A 80 13.87 -1.68 8.36
C ARG A 80 14.78 -1.76 7.13
N GLY A 81 15.14 -0.59 6.60
CA GLY A 81 16.06 -0.46 5.48
C GLY A 81 15.39 -0.36 4.11
N PHE A 82 14.06 -0.41 4.05
CA PHE A 82 13.32 0.03 2.87
C PHE A 82 13.23 1.55 2.84
N ASP A 83 13.50 2.14 1.69
CA ASP A 83 13.33 3.56 1.43
C ASP A 83 12.44 3.74 0.20
N ILE A 84 11.52 4.70 0.25
CA ILE A 84 10.58 4.96 -0.84
C ILE A 84 10.68 6.42 -1.25
N GLU A 85 11.02 6.66 -2.51
CA GLU A 85 10.97 7.99 -3.12
C GLU A 85 9.70 8.12 -3.97
N HIS A 86 8.98 9.24 -3.80
CA HIS A 86 7.83 9.61 -4.63
C HIS A 86 8.18 10.86 -5.45
N GLN A 87 8.19 10.72 -6.77
CA GLN A 87 8.39 11.84 -7.70
C GLN A 87 7.11 12.08 -8.48
N HIS A 88 6.63 13.32 -8.49
CA HIS A 88 5.47 13.76 -9.25
C HIS A 88 5.84 14.91 -10.19
N SER A 89 5.37 14.81 -11.44
CA SER A 89 5.51 15.86 -12.44
C SER A 89 4.20 16.02 -13.19
N ALA A 90 3.53 17.15 -12.97
CA ALA A 90 2.33 17.52 -13.71
C ALA A 90 2.67 18.37 -14.93
N THR A 91 2.09 18.01 -16.07
CA THR A 91 2.08 18.82 -17.31
C THR A 91 0.65 19.22 -17.64
N ALA A 92 0.46 20.14 -18.57
CA ALA A 92 -0.87 20.60 -18.98
C ALA A 92 -1.82 19.48 -19.48
N THR A 93 -1.27 18.32 -19.90
CA THR A 93 -2.04 17.23 -20.51
C THR A 93 -1.94 15.90 -19.77
N ALA A 94 -1.04 15.78 -18.81
CA ALA A 94 -0.77 14.52 -18.13
C ALA A 94 -0.07 14.72 -16.79
N GLU A 95 -0.31 13.80 -15.88
CA GLU A 95 0.44 13.65 -14.65
C GLU A 95 1.34 12.43 -14.73
N TRP A 96 2.58 12.61 -14.28
CA TRP A 96 3.58 11.55 -14.18
C TRP A 96 3.90 11.32 -12.73
N TYR A 97 3.92 10.05 -12.35
CA TYR A 97 4.34 9.60 -11.03
C TYR A 97 5.43 8.55 -11.21
N LEU A 98 6.53 8.69 -10.47
CA LEU A 98 7.59 7.71 -10.43
C LEU A 98 7.91 7.39 -9.00
N ILE A 99 7.65 6.14 -8.62
CA ILE A 99 7.86 5.65 -7.27
C ILE A 99 9.04 4.69 -7.31
N ARG A 100 10.05 4.97 -6.49
CA ARG A 100 11.23 4.12 -6.36
C ARG A 100 11.24 3.50 -4.99
N VAL A 101 11.45 2.20 -4.94
CA VAL A 101 11.61 1.46 -3.68
C VAL A 101 13.02 0.88 -3.66
N TYR A 102 13.81 1.34 -2.70
CA TYR A 102 15.14 0.84 -2.41
C TYR A 102 15.02 -0.23 -1.32
N THR A 103 15.45 -1.45 -1.63
CA THR A 103 15.46 -2.53 -0.65
C THR A 103 16.73 -2.49 0.20
N PRO A 104 16.72 -3.07 1.42
CA PRO A 104 17.93 -3.19 2.22
C PRO A 104 19.04 -4.00 1.55
N GLU A 105 18.72 -4.87 0.59
CA GLU A 105 19.72 -5.61 -0.20
C GLU A 105 20.32 -4.78 -1.35
N GLY A 106 19.89 -3.53 -1.52
CA GLY A 106 20.35 -2.64 -2.59
C GLY A 106 19.64 -2.84 -3.93
N ALA A 107 18.53 -3.59 -3.96
CA ALA A 107 17.69 -3.68 -5.15
C ALA A 107 16.85 -2.40 -5.30
N LEU A 108 16.59 -2.02 -6.54
CA LEU A 108 15.74 -0.89 -6.91
C LEU A 108 14.52 -1.41 -7.68
N PHE A 109 13.33 -1.10 -7.19
CA PHE A 109 12.09 -1.28 -7.93
C PHE A 109 11.53 0.07 -8.35
N GLU A 110 11.23 0.22 -9.63
CA GLU A 110 10.65 1.44 -10.20
C GLU A 110 9.22 1.18 -10.66
N TYR A 111 8.32 2.07 -10.26
CA TYR A 111 6.90 2.03 -10.61
C TYR A 111 6.51 3.34 -11.30
N PRO A 112 6.61 3.39 -12.64
CA PRO A 112 6.20 4.55 -13.42
C PRO A 112 4.69 4.50 -13.71
N PHE A 113 3.98 5.59 -13.39
CA PHE A 113 2.57 5.78 -13.72
C PHE A 113 2.38 7.05 -14.54
N ARG A 114 1.41 7.00 -15.45
CA ARG A 114 1.00 8.13 -16.26
C ARG A 114 -0.52 8.21 -16.29
N ASP A 115 -1.07 9.28 -15.76
CA ASP A 115 -2.48 9.61 -15.92
C ASP A 115 -2.64 10.68 -16.99
N SER A 116 -3.50 10.39 -17.97
CA SER A 116 -3.96 11.41 -18.90
C SER A 116 -4.95 12.31 -18.18
N LEU A 117 -4.65 13.60 -18.09
CA LEU A 117 -5.62 14.59 -17.68
C LEU A 117 -6.59 14.73 -18.86
N ARG A 118 -7.79 14.14 -18.75
CA ARG A 118 -8.82 14.32 -19.77
C ARG A 118 -9.08 15.83 -19.91
N ALA A 119 -8.81 16.35 -21.09
CA ALA A 119 -9.17 17.69 -21.52
C ALA A 119 -10.69 17.88 -21.53
#